data_AF-A0A3A0DC18-F1
#
_entry.id   AF-A0A3A0DC18-F1
#
_cell.length_a   1.000
_cell.length_b   1.000
_cell.length_c   1.000
_cell.angle_alpha   90.00
_cell.angle_beta   90.00
_cell.angle_gamma   90.00
#
_symmetry.space_group_name_H-M   'P 1'
#
loop_
_entity.id
_entity.type
_entity.pdbx_description
1 polymer ?
#
loop_
_entity_poly.entity_id
_entity_poly.type
_entity_poly.pdbx_seq_one_letter_code
_entity_poly.pdbx_strand_id
1 'polypeptide(L)'
;MSRLLTALKRLDASGSGPTTASPPEVLPLPSVNLHARVETASDGPNPAVAAKFEGASLAAEAHAATTTTALPSAEQWPSAAATVSELPRTSDVAIAEEPTIPRRTRSGSPGRRATDQYRVAPEYSALCEAILERVSKSRPMAILVVPAAEHVDASTVAAELSLSMAQTLDLPVVAIDADLGVSADEAETAVSTAGLSDVLLDRVDWRGVLATARDERVKLLVAGRPIAKSESLSPATARLGPIVAEMKTRYRCLVVHGGAATNPLASSLVQACDLVYLVVRLGHTTRRAARATKRLLQRGGAVVHGSILVAGP
;
A
#
# COMPACT_ATOMS: atom_id res chain seq x y z
N MET A 1 -0.98 12.22 15.07
CA MET A 1 -1.87 12.69 13.97
C MET A 1 -1.43 12.01 12.67
N SER A 2 -2.37 11.43 11.89
CA SER A 2 -2.07 10.67 10.66
C SER A 2 -1.21 11.47 9.66
N ARG A 3 -0.18 10.84 9.09
CA ARG A 3 0.72 11.47 8.10
C ARG A 3 -0.01 11.77 6.80
N LEU A 4 -0.90 10.88 6.37
CA LEU A 4 -1.73 11.08 5.18
C LEU A 4 -2.74 12.22 5.37
N LEU A 5 -3.39 12.27 6.54
CA LEU A 5 -4.29 13.39 6.89
C LEU A 5 -3.53 14.73 6.90
N THR A 6 -2.32 14.74 7.45
CA THR A 6 -1.48 15.94 7.49
C THR A 6 -1.09 16.39 6.09
N ALA A 7 -0.74 15.45 5.20
CA ALA A 7 -0.44 15.74 3.81
C ALA A 7 -1.66 16.33 3.08
N LEU A 8 -2.84 15.72 3.20
CA LEU A 8 -4.08 16.26 2.62
C LEU A 8 -4.38 17.68 3.11
N LYS A 9 -4.25 17.93 4.42
CA LYS A 9 -4.41 19.28 5.00
C LYS A 9 -3.40 20.30 4.47
N ARG A 10 -2.19 19.89 4.05
CA ARG A 10 -1.19 20.79 3.45
C ARG A 10 -1.56 21.16 2.01
N LEU A 11 -2.06 20.20 1.23
CA LEU A 11 -2.59 20.47 -0.12
C LEU A 11 -3.73 21.48 -0.09
N ASP A 12 -4.54 21.41 0.98
CA ASP A 12 -5.61 22.37 1.20
C ASP A 12 -5.11 23.81 1.42
N ALA A 13 -3.96 23.97 2.08
CA ALA A 13 -3.39 25.27 2.40
C ALA A 13 -2.62 25.91 1.23
N SER A 14 -2.05 25.11 0.32
CA SER A 14 -1.32 25.61 -0.86
C SER A 14 -2.24 26.04 -2.01
N GLY A 15 -3.49 25.57 -2.06
CA GLY A 15 -4.46 25.89 -3.11
C GLY A 15 -5.08 27.30 -3.06
N SER A 16 -4.75 28.14 -2.06
CA SER A 16 -5.42 29.43 -1.82
C SER A 16 -4.60 30.70 -2.13
N GLY A 17 -3.43 30.60 -2.76
CA GLY A 17 -2.58 31.76 -3.10
C GLY A 17 -2.34 31.96 -4.61
N PRO A 18 -2.32 33.22 -5.13
CA PRO A 18 -1.84 33.50 -6.48
C PRO A 18 -0.31 33.39 -6.52
N THR A 19 0.22 32.22 -6.87
CA THR A 19 1.67 32.03 -7.03
C THR A 19 2.14 32.56 -8.38
N THR A 20 2.69 33.76 -8.39
CA THR A 20 3.61 34.25 -9.42
C THR A 20 4.98 33.59 -9.18
N ALA A 21 5.26 32.47 -9.85
CA ALA A 21 6.60 31.93 -9.95
C ALA A 21 6.88 31.54 -11.39
N SER A 22 7.93 32.14 -11.96
CA SER A 22 8.41 31.91 -13.32
C SER A 22 8.77 30.43 -13.54
N PRO A 23 8.56 29.90 -14.76
CA PRO A 23 8.86 28.50 -15.06
C PRO A 23 10.38 28.23 -15.00
N PRO A 24 10.84 27.08 -14.48
CA PRO A 24 12.24 26.70 -14.55
C PRO A 24 12.62 26.32 -15.99
N GLU A 25 13.79 26.81 -16.40
CA GLU A 25 14.44 26.55 -17.68
C GLU A 25 14.75 25.05 -17.84
N VAL A 26 14.15 24.43 -18.84
CA VAL A 26 14.32 23.01 -19.16
C VAL A 26 15.63 22.81 -19.90
N LEU A 27 16.65 22.27 -19.22
CA LEU A 27 17.87 21.82 -19.87
C LEU A 27 17.65 20.47 -20.60
N PRO A 28 18.20 20.29 -21.82
CA PRO A 28 18.01 19.07 -22.59
C PRO A 28 18.81 17.90 -22.00
N LEU A 29 18.18 16.71 -21.97
CA LEU A 29 18.81 15.46 -21.54
C LEU A 29 19.85 14.96 -22.57
N PRO A 30 21.00 14.43 -22.14
CA PRO A 30 21.97 13.81 -23.03
C PRO A 30 21.50 12.43 -23.51
N SER A 31 21.62 12.19 -24.82
CA SER A 31 21.35 10.91 -25.48
C SER A 31 22.44 9.90 -25.12
N VAL A 32 22.07 8.78 -24.49
CA VAL A 32 23.02 7.68 -24.20
C VAL A 32 22.86 6.59 -25.25
N ASN A 33 23.88 6.46 -26.10
CA ASN A 33 24.05 5.32 -27.01
C ASN A 33 24.52 4.10 -26.21
N LEU A 34 23.76 3.00 -26.29
CA LEU A 34 24.09 1.72 -25.65
C LEU A 34 24.66 0.76 -26.71
N HIS A 35 25.95 0.82 -26.97
CA HIS A 35 26.67 -0.28 -27.62
C HIS A 35 27.48 -1.05 -26.58
N ALA A 36 27.10 -2.33 -26.46
CA ALA A 36 27.68 -3.32 -25.59
C ALA A 36 29.14 -3.64 -25.96
N ARG A 37 29.95 -3.91 -24.94
CA ARG A 37 31.09 -4.81 -25.04
C ARG A 37 31.22 -5.60 -23.74
N VAL A 38 31.04 -6.92 -23.87
CA VAL A 38 31.30 -7.94 -22.85
C VAL A 38 32.78 -8.28 -22.96
N GLU A 39 33.54 -8.06 -21.88
CA GLU A 39 34.87 -8.65 -21.73
C GLU A 39 34.84 -9.60 -20.54
N THR A 40 35.09 -10.86 -20.87
CA THR A 40 35.31 -11.99 -19.98
C THR A 40 36.75 -11.93 -19.46
N ALA A 41 36.94 -11.98 -18.14
CA ALA A 41 38.23 -12.29 -17.54
C ALA A 41 38.06 -13.42 -16.52
N SER A 42 38.65 -14.55 -16.89
CA SER A 42 38.94 -15.73 -16.10
C SER A 42 40.12 -15.42 -15.18
N ASP A 43 40.07 -15.88 -13.93
CA ASP A 43 41.30 -16.33 -13.26
C ASP A 43 41.00 -17.31 -12.12
N GLY A 44 41.82 -18.35 -12.08
CA GLY A 44 41.75 -19.51 -11.18
C GLY A 44 42.52 -19.33 -9.87
N PRO A 45 42.77 -20.44 -9.13
CA PRO A 45 42.69 -20.48 -7.67
C PRO A 45 44.04 -20.37 -6.95
N ASN A 46 44.01 -19.98 -5.67
CA ASN A 46 45.15 -20.06 -4.76
C ASN A 46 44.80 -20.88 -3.49
N PRO A 47 45.59 -21.91 -3.12
CA PRO A 47 45.29 -22.80 -2.00
C PRO A 47 46.00 -22.41 -0.69
N ALA A 48 45.58 -23.10 0.37
CA ALA A 48 46.29 -23.42 1.62
C ALA A 48 46.46 -22.32 2.69
N VAL A 49 45.75 -22.49 3.82
CA VAL A 49 46.35 -22.52 5.17
C VAL A 49 45.59 -23.54 6.02
N ALA A 50 46.33 -24.52 6.55
CA ALA A 50 45.90 -25.49 7.53
C ALA A 50 46.69 -25.30 8.84
N ALA A 51 46.01 -25.32 9.99
CA ALA A 51 46.54 -25.69 11.31
C ALA A 51 45.34 -25.78 12.29
N LYS A 52 44.94 -26.99 12.69
CA LYS A 52 45.31 -27.70 13.93
C LYS A 52 44.72 -27.08 15.21
N PHE A 53 43.74 -27.77 15.80
CA PHE A 53 43.62 -27.98 17.25
C PHE A 53 42.79 -29.26 17.53
N GLU A 54 43.49 -30.31 17.98
CA GLU A 54 42.97 -31.40 18.82
C GLU A 54 42.88 -30.87 20.27
N GLY A 55 42.06 -31.32 21.22
CA GLY A 55 41.16 -32.47 21.36
C GLY A 55 40.57 -32.48 22.79
N ALA A 56 40.04 -33.64 23.20
CA ALA A 56 39.31 -34.00 24.44
C ALA A 56 37.79 -33.72 24.39
N SER A 57 36.88 -34.68 24.16
CA SER A 57 36.65 -36.05 24.69
C SER A 57 36.20 -36.10 26.15
N LEU A 58 34.93 -36.45 26.35
CA LEU A 58 34.30 -37.32 27.37
C LEU A 58 32.78 -37.30 27.04
N ALA A 59 32.19 -38.37 26.49
CA ALA A 59 31.41 -39.43 27.18
C ALA A 59 30.23 -38.85 28.00
N ALA A 60 28.99 -39.34 28.01
CA ALA A 60 28.22 -40.40 27.38
C ALA A 60 26.73 -39.93 27.52
N GLU A 61 25.73 -40.39 26.80
CA GLU A 61 24.96 -41.62 27.06
C GLU A 61 23.73 -41.60 26.12
N ALA A 62 23.27 -42.80 25.80
CA ALA A 62 22.19 -43.10 24.88
C ALA A 62 20.80 -42.75 25.44
N HIS A 63 19.86 -42.40 24.56
CA HIS A 63 18.61 -43.16 24.47
C HIS A 63 17.83 -42.92 23.18
N ALA A 64 17.20 -44.01 22.74
CA ALA A 64 16.41 -44.26 21.55
C ALA A 64 15.22 -43.30 21.35
N ALA A 65 14.86 -43.07 20.08
CA ALA A 65 13.57 -43.47 19.52
C ALA A 65 13.46 -42.99 18.07
N THR A 66 13.63 -43.92 17.13
CA THR A 66 13.29 -43.71 15.72
C THR A 66 11.81 -44.00 15.54
N THR A 67 10.98 -42.97 15.43
CA THR A 67 9.62 -43.11 14.88
C THR A 67 9.54 -42.28 13.61
N THR A 68 9.69 -42.99 12.49
CA THR A 68 9.35 -42.51 11.16
C THR A 68 7.83 -42.41 11.07
N THR A 69 7.29 -41.19 10.98
CA THR A 69 5.89 -40.97 10.62
C THR A 69 5.84 -40.35 9.23
N ALA A 70 5.32 -41.16 8.31
CA ALA A 70 5.10 -40.82 6.92
C ALA A 70 4.05 -39.70 6.76
N LEU A 71 4.31 -38.80 5.81
CA LEU A 71 3.36 -37.85 5.25
C LEU A 71 2.23 -38.60 4.51
N PRO A 72 0.95 -38.21 4.64
CA PRO A 72 -0.07 -38.65 3.71
C PRO A 72 -0.06 -37.79 2.43
N SER A 73 -0.12 -38.50 1.31
CA SER A 73 -0.32 -38.02 -0.05
C SER A 73 -1.52 -37.10 -0.18
N ALA A 74 -1.32 -36.03 -0.97
CA ALA A 74 -2.37 -35.22 -1.53
C ALA A 74 -2.99 -35.95 -2.74
N GLU A 75 -4.15 -36.57 -2.56
CA GLU A 75 -5.04 -36.96 -3.64
C GLU A 75 -6.46 -37.18 -3.08
N GLN A 76 -7.46 -36.83 -3.90
CA GLN A 76 -8.91 -37.06 -3.73
C GLN A 76 -9.73 -35.95 -3.04
N TRP A 77 -10.09 -34.94 -3.84
CA TRP A 77 -11.35 -34.20 -3.65
C TRP A 77 -12.48 -34.96 -4.37
N PRO A 78 -13.57 -35.37 -3.69
CA PRO A 78 -14.74 -35.88 -4.38
C PRO A 78 -15.61 -34.73 -4.91
N SER A 79 -15.93 -34.83 -6.19
CA SER A 79 -17.07 -34.16 -6.81
C SER A 79 -18.36 -34.81 -6.32
N ALA A 80 -19.28 -34.03 -5.74
CA ALA A 80 -20.65 -34.47 -5.51
C ALA A 80 -21.63 -33.32 -5.73
N ALA A 81 -22.32 -33.42 -6.86
CA ALA A 81 -23.58 -32.75 -7.11
C ALA A 81 -24.67 -33.34 -6.19
N ALA A 82 -25.58 -32.44 -5.76
CA ALA A 82 -26.96 -32.65 -5.32
C ALA A 82 -27.26 -33.74 -4.27
N THR A 83 -27.84 -33.34 -3.13
CA THR A 83 -29.29 -33.52 -2.84
C THR A 83 -29.66 -32.75 -1.56
N VAL A 84 -30.85 -32.17 -1.62
CA VAL A 84 -31.56 -31.29 -0.68
C VAL A 84 -31.76 -31.92 0.70
N SER A 85 -31.60 -31.13 1.76
CA SER A 85 -32.34 -31.33 3.02
C SER A 85 -32.64 -29.98 3.67
N GLU A 86 -33.90 -29.82 4.03
CA GLU A 86 -34.58 -28.61 4.48
C GLU A 86 -33.97 -27.96 5.72
N LEU A 87 -33.98 -26.62 5.75
CA LEU A 87 -33.84 -25.82 6.97
C LEU A 87 -34.99 -24.80 7.05
N PRO A 88 -35.40 -24.45 8.28
CA PRO A 88 -36.72 -23.90 8.57
C PRO A 88 -36.89 -22.44 8.15
N ARG A 89 -38.12 -22.12 7.76
CA ARG A 89 -38.62 -20.76 7.52
C ARG A 89 -38.63 -20.00 8.85
N THR A 90 -37.75 -19.01 9.00
CA THR A 90 -37.92 -17.96 9.99
C THR A 90 -38.24 -16.67 9.28
N SER A 91 -39.44 -16.20 9.55
CA SER A 91 -40.06 -14.96 9.09
C SER A 91 -39.31 -13.72 9.59
N ASP A 92 -39.43 -12.67 8.80
CA ASP A 92 -39.37 -11.25 9.19
C ASP A 92 -38.08 -10.73 9.82
N VAL A 93 -37.09 -10.45 8.96
CA VAL A 93 -36.12 -9.39 9.21
C VAL A 93 -36.23 -8.38 8.06
N ALA A 94 -36.73 -7.19 8.39
CA ALA A 94 -36.82 -6.05 7.49
C ALA A 94 -35.44 -5.73 6.90
N ILE A 95 -35.33 -5.87 5.57
CA ILE A 95 -34.18 -5.42 4.80
C ILE A 95 -34.26 -3.89 4.77
N ALA A 96 -33.36 -3.24 5.50
CA ALA A 96 -33.14 -1.81 5.38
C ALA A 96 -32.70 -1.50 3.94
N GLU A 97 -33.40 -0.55 3.32
CA GLU A 97 -33.19 -0.14 1.93
C GLU A 97 -31.73 0.27 1.68
N GLU A 98 -31.15 -0.32 0.64
CA GLU A 98 -29.84 0.00 0.10
C GLU A 98 -29.88 1.41 -0.55
N PRO A 99 -28.91 2.31 -0.31
CA PRO A 99 -28.92 3.62 -0.91
C PRO A 99 -28.63 3.50 -2.41
N THR A 100 -29.71 3.47 -3.20
CA THR A 100 -29.67 3.57 -4.65
C THR A 100 -29.10 4.94 -5.02
N ILE A 101 -27.85 4.99 -5.48
CA ILE A 101 -27.20 6.22 -5.94
C ILE A 101 -27.95 6.69 -7.19
N PRO A 102 -28.64 7.85 -7.18
CA PRO A 102 -29.40 8.29 -8.33
C PRO A 102 -28.44 8.72 -9.45
N ARG A 103 -28.53 8.03 -10.59
CA ARG A 103 -27.86 8.40 -11.83
C ARG A 103 -28.54 9.65 -12.40
N ARG A 104 -28.11 10.82 -11.94
CA ARG A 104 -28.67 12.12 -12.30
C ARG A 104 -28.28 12.48 -13.73
N THR A 105 -29.24 12.42 -14.66
CA THR A 105 -29.14 13.12 -15.95
C THR A 105 -29.35 14.61 -15.68
N ARG A 106 -28.32 15.44 -15.92
CA ARG A 106 -28.44 16.90 -15.85
C ARG A 106 -27.85 17.53 -17.10
N SER A 107 -28.75 17.84 -18.03
CA SER A 107 -28.61 18.92 -19.00
C SER A 107 -28.67 20.24 -18.23
N GLY A 108 -27.56 20.97 -18.18
CA GLY A 108 -27.45 22.30 -17.60
C GLY A 108 -26.05 22.84 -17.88
N SER A 109 -25.98 24.03 -18.47
CA SER A 109 -24.78 24.75 -18.92
C SER A 109 -23.66 24.80 -17.86
N PRO A 110 -22.36 24.92 -18.25
CA PRO A 110 -21.22 24.64 -17.39
C PRO A 110 -20.99 25.77 -16.39
N GLY A 111 -21.77 25.78 -15.32
CA GLY A 111 -21.40 26.46 -14.08
C GLY A 111 -20.10 25.84 -13.58
N ARG A 112 -19.05 26.64 -13.56
CA ARG A 112 -17.71 26.34 -13.03
C ARG A 112 -17.85 25.52 -11.72
N ARG A 113 -17.62 24.21 -11.80
CA ARG A 113 -17.83 23.27 -10.68
C ARG A 113 -16.92 23.71 -9.52
N ALA A 114 -17.42 23.64 -8.29
CA ALA A 114 -16.65 23.88 -7.06
C ALA A 114 -15.38 23.00 -6.92
N THR A 115 -15.20 22.04 -7.82
CA THR A 115 -14.06 21.14 -7.95
C THR A 115 -12.83 21.82 -8.57
N ASP A 116 -12.99 23.01 -9.18
CA ASP A 116 -11.89 23.83 -9.71
C ASP A 116 -11.04 24.48 -8.60
N GLN A 117 -11.40 24.28 -7.32
CA GLN A 117 -10.69 24.84 -6.17
C GLN A 117 -9.46 24.02 -5.74
N TYR A 118 -9.38 22.74 -6.11
CA TYR A 118 -8.26 21.88 -5.73
C TYR A 118 -7.32 21.70 -6.92
N ARG A 119 -6.25 22.48 -6.96
CA ARG A 119 -5.20 22.30 -7.96
C ARG A 119 -4.32 21.12 -7.58
N VAL A 120 -4.48 20.03 -8.31
CA VAL A 120 -3.50 18.95 -8.39
C VAL A 120 -2.30 19.44 -9.18
N ALA A 121 -1.08 19.13 -8.72
CA ALA A 121 0.11 19.45 -9.49
C ALA A 121 0.13 18.65 -10.81
N PRO A 122 0.45 19.26 -11.98
CA PRO A 122 0.37 18.61 -13.28
C PRO A 122 1.12 17.27 -13.36
N GLU A 123 2.19 17.13 -12.60
CA GLU A 123 3.00 15.91 -12.54
C GLU A 123 2.21 14.71 -11.97
N TYR A 124 1.31 14.95 -11.01
CA TYR A 124 0.46 13.90 -10.45
C TYR A 124 -0.72 13.56 -11.36
N SER A 125 -1.23 14.53 -12.13
CA SER A 125 -2.20 14.24 -13.21
C SER A 125 -1.58 13.32 -14.26
N ALA A 126 -0.36 13.64 -14.74
CA ALA A 126 0.36 12.80 -15.69
C ALA A 126 0.70 11.41 -15.12
N LEU A 127 1.10 11.33 -13.85
CA LEU A 127 1.32 10.06 -13.16
C LEU A 127 0.03 9.24 -13.09
N CYS A 128 -1.10 9.88 -12.77
CA CYS A 128 -2.40 9.23 -12.70
C CYS A 128 -2.81 8.64 -14.05
N GLU A 129 -2.69 9.41 -15.13
CA GLU A 129 -2.94 8.93 -16.49
C GLU A 129 -2.06 7.73 -16.84
N ALA A 130 -0.74 7.82 -16.59
CA ALA A 130 0.20 6.74 -16.86
C ALA A 130 -0.09 5.46 -16.07
N ILE A 131 -0.65 5.57 -14.85
CA ILE A 131 -1.12 4.41 -14.08
C ILE A 131 -2.40 3.84 -14.71
N LEU A 132 -3.38 4.70 -15.01
CA LEU A 132 -4.68 4.30 -15.55
C LEU A 132 -4.59 3.67 -16.95
N GLU A 133 -3.61 4.04 -17.77
CA GLU A 133 -3.33 3.42 -19.06
C GLU A 133 -2.87 1.96 -18.93
N ARG A 134 -2.23 1.61 -17.82
CA ARG A 134 -1.70 0.26 -17.56
C ARG A 134 -2.72 -0.67 -16.91
N VAL A 135 -3.82 -0.12 -16.41
CA VAL A 135 -4.82 -0.87 -15.64
C VAL A 135 -6.12 -0.95 -16.42
N SER A 136 -6.79 -2.10 -16.35
CA SER A 136 -8.10 -2.25 -16.98
C SER A 136 -9.10 -1.24 -16.40
N LYS A 137 -9.66 -0.37 -17.24
CA LYS A 137 -10.69 0.62 -16.86
C LYS A 137 -12.02 0.00 -16.41
N SER A 138 -12.10 -1.30 -16.16
CA SER A 138 -13.36 -1.95 -15.75
C SER A 138 -13.26 -2.60 -14.37
N ARG A 139 -12.06 -2.71 -13.80
CA ARG A 139 -11.83 -3.44 -12.56
C ARG A 139 -11.49 -2.48 -11.42
N PRO A 140 -12.05 -2.68 -10.22
CA PRO A 140 -11.59 -2.00 -9.01
C PRO A 140 -10.11 -2.29 -8.75
N MET A 141 -9.35 -1.29 -8.32
CA MET A 141 -7.92 -1.40 -8.05
C MET A 141 -7.54 -0.81 -6.70
N ALA A 142 -6.51 -1.40 -6.08
CA ALA A 142 -5.83 -0.90 -4.90
C ALA A 142 -4.35 -0.66 -5.24
N ILE A 143 -3.90 0.56 -4.98
CA ILE A 143 -2.54 1.04 -5.29
C ILE A 143 -1.81 1.25 -3.99
N LEU A 144 -0.77 0.46 -3.75
CA LEU A 144 0.12 0.60 -2.60
C LEU A 144 1.29 1.52 -2.95
N VAL A 145 1.51 2.53 -2.11
CA VAL A 145 2.62 3.48 -2.20
C VAL A 145 3.55 3.25 -1.01
N VAL A 146 4.81 2.89 -1.28
CA VAL A 146 5.82 2.57 -0.26
C VAL A 146 7.07 3.43 -0.48
N PRO A 147 7.62 4.12 0.53
CA PRO A 147 8.89 4.83 0.43
C PRO A 147 10.06 3.86 0.28
N ALA A 148 11.01 4.21 -0.58
CA ALA A 148 12.23 3.45 -0.84
C ALA A 148 13.25 3.51 0.32
N ALA A 149 13.16 4.53 1.17
CA ALA A 149 14.05 4.79 2.28
C ALA A 149 13.32 5.59 3.37
N GLU A 150 13.90 5.68 4.56
CA GLU A 150 13.45 6.59 5.61
C GLU A 150 13.51 8.05 5.11
N HIS A 151 12.60 8.89 5.61
CA HIS A 151 12.49 10.33 5.24
C HIS A 151 12.07 10.63 3.78
N VAL A 152 11.44 9.67 3.10
CA VAL A 152 10.76 9.91 1.83
C VAL A 152 9.27 10.15 2.11
N ASP A 153 8.74 11.30 1.67
CA ASP A 153 7.35 11.74 1.92
C ASP A 153 6.33 11.00 1.05
N ALA A 154 6.25 9.68 1.18
CA ALA A 154 5.31 8.84 0.45
C ALA A 154 3.84 9.11 0.83
N SER A 155 3.56 9.72 1.99
CA SER A 155 2.21 10.13 2.39
C SER A 155 1.70 11.29 1.54
N THR A 156 2.56 12.24 1.19
CA THR A 156 2.23 13.34 0.27
C THR A 156 1.95 12.81 -1.13
N VAL A 157 2.77 11.88 -1.62
CA VAL A 157 2.53 11.22 -2.91
C VAL A 157 1.20 10.48 -2.91
N ALA A 158 0.88 9.74 -1.85
CA ALA A 158 -0.41 9.03 -1.73
C ALA A 158 -1.60 10.00 -1.68
N ALA A 159 -1.47 11.12 -0.97
CA ALA A 159 -2.50 12.17 -0.90
C ALA A 159 -2.77 12.80 -2.27
N GLU A 160 -1.72 13.26 -2.95
CA GLU A 160 -1.79 13.89 -4.27
C GLU A 160 -2.31 12.93 -5.33
N LEU A 161 -1.85 11.68 -5.30
CA LEU A 161 -2.32 10.65 -6.21
C LEU A 161 -3.80 10.34 -5.98
N SER A 162 -4.27 10.32 -4.72
CA SER A 162 -5.69 10.11 -4.40
C SER A 162 -6.56 11.21 -4.97
N LEU A 163 -6.15 12.47 -4.82
CA LEU A 163 -6.85 13.63 -5.36
C LEU A 163 -6.85 13.60 -6.91
N SER A 164 -5.69 13.34 -7.51
CA SER A 164 -5.54 13.20 -8.97
C SER A 164 -6.44 12.11 -9.55
N MET A 165 -6.48 10.95 -8.89
CA MET A 165 -7.35 9.82 -9.27
C MET A 165 -8.82 10.19 -9.16
N ALA A 166 -9.23 10.86 -8.07
CA ALA A 166 -10.60 11.26 -7.86
C ALA A 166 -11.09 12.27 -8.91
N GLN A 167 -10.23 13.22 -9.30
CA GLN A 167 -10.51 14.19 -10.35
C GLN A 167 -10.56 13.54 -11.73
N THR A 168 -9.55 12.72 -12.07
CA THR A 168 -9.42 12.09 -13.40
C THR A 168 -10.51 11.06 -13.65
N LEU A 169 -10.88 10.28 -12.64
CA LEU A 169 -11.95 9.27 -12.75
C LEU A 169 -13.35 9.84 -12.60
N ASP A 170 -13.49 11.08 -12.10
CA ASP A 170 -14.76 11.67 -11.62
C ASP A 170 -15.57 10.71 -10.73
N LEU A 171 -14.87 9.98 -9.84
CA LEU A 171 -15.44 8.95 -8.98
C LEU A 171 -14.84 9.01 -7.57
N PRO A 172 -15.55 8.48 -6.54
CA PRO A 172 -14.99 8.39 -5.20
C PRO A 172 -13.74 7.50 -5.12
N VAL A 173 -12.71 8.00 -4.45
CA VAL A 173 -11.45 7.31 -4.15
C VAL A 173 -11.27 7.21 -2.64
N VAL A 174 -10.79 6.07 -2.16
CA VAL A 174 -10.44 5.91 -0.74
C VAL A 174 -8.93 6.00 -0.57
N ALA A 175 -8.48 6.98 0.19
CA ALA A 175 -7.12 7.10 0.67
C ALA A 175 -7.01 6.37 2.02
N ILE A 176 -6.08 5.43 2.15
CA ILE A 176 -5.90 4.60 3.35
C ILE A 176 -4.51 4.86 3.92
N ASP A 177 -4.44 5.29 5.17
CA ASP A 177 -3.17 5.40 5.91
C ASP A 177 -2.91 4.10 6.65
N ALA A 178 -2.00 3.27 6.11
CA ALA A 178 -1.60 1.99 6.68
C ALA A 178 -0.24 2.04 7.37
N ASP A 179 0.32 3.24 7.60
CA ASP A 179 1.52 3.44 8.39
C ASP A 179 1.16 3.47 9.88
N LEU A 180 0.86 2.29 10.44
CA LEU A 180 0.42 2.13 11.84
C LEU A 180 1.58 2.21 12.85
N GLY A 181 2.82 2.15 12.36
CA GLY A 181 4.00 2.08 13.21
C GLY A 181 4.45 3.46 13.67
N VAL A 182 4.49 3.66 14.98
CA VAL A 182 5.15 4.79 15.63
C VAL A 182 6.13 4.28 16.69
N SER A 183 7.00 5.15 17.23
CA SER A 183 7.76 4.78 18.43
C SER A 183 6.83 4.65 19.65
N ALA A 184 7.26 3.93 20.69
CA ALA A 184 6.46 3.81 21.93
C ALA A 184 6.18 5.19 22.55
N ASP A 185 7.19 6.07 22.57
CA ASP A 185 7.08 7.44 23.09
C ASP A 185 6.08 8.29 22.28
N GLU A 186 6.04 8.11 20.96
CA GLU A 186 5.06 8.75 20.08
C GLU A 186 3.64 8.21 20.28
N ALA A 187 3.51 6.95 20.69
CA ALA A 187 2.21 6.33 20.94
C ALA A 187 1.54 6.90 22.20
N GLU A 188 2.30 7.13 23.28
CA GLU A 188 1.78 7.63 24.56
C GLU A 188 1.21 9.05 24.49
N THR A 189 1.67 9.87 23.54
CA THR A 189 1.28 11.28 23.42
C THR A 189 0.27 11.55 22.30
N ALA A 190 -0.13 10.52 21.55
CA ALA A 190 -0.98 10.68 20.39
C ALA A 190 -2.47 10.76 20.75
N VAL A 191 -3.11 11.89 20.41
CA VAL A 191 -4.58 11.98 20.37
C VAL A 191 -5.07 11.14 19.18
N SER A 192 -5.76 10.04 19.48
CA SER A 192 -6.26 9.07 18.51
C SER A 192 -7.70 9.39 18.07
N THR A 193 -7.97 9.28 16.78
CA THR A 193 -9.32 9.16 16.21
C THR A 193 -9.43 7.74 15.68
N ALA A 194 -10.60 7.10 15.82
CA ALA A 194 -10.79 5.75 15.30
C ALA A 194 -10.42 5.65 13.80
N GLY A 195 -9.67 4.61 13.43
CA GLY A 195 -9.14 4.43 12.08
C GLY A 195 -8.80 2.97 11.77
N LEU A 196 -7.85 2.76 10.86
CA LEU A 196 -7.48 1.44 10.35
C LEU A 196 -7.06 0.47 11.47
N SER A 197 -6.29 0.92 12.45
CA SER A 197 -5.92 0.11 13.62
C SER A 197 -7.14 -0.44 14.37
N ASP A 198 -8.15 0.40 14.59
CA ASP A 198 -9.38 0.03 15.31
C ASP A 198 -10.25 -0.90 14.47
N VAL A 199 -10.28 -0.67 13.15
CA VAL A 199 -10.92 -1.57 12.19
C VAL A 199 -10.27 -2.95 12.23
N LEU A 200 -8.94 -3.02 12.26
CA LEU A 200 -8.17 -4.26 12.19
C LEU A 200 -8.13 -5.03 13.51
N LEU A 201 -8.04 -4.33 14.65
CA LEU A 201 -7.89 -4.95 15.97
C LEU A 201 -9.22 -5.11 16.70
N ASP A 202 -10.05 -4.06 16.73
CA ASP A 202 -11.26 -4.02 17.56
C ASP A 202 -12.54 -4.33 16.79
N ARG A 203 -12.39 -4.67 15.50
CA ARG A 203 -13.51 -5.03 14.61
C ARG A 203 -14.52 -3.89 14.44
N VAL A 204 -14.08 -2.65 14.56
CA VAL A 204 -14.88 -1.49 14.15
C VAL A 204 -15.18 -1.62 12.64
N ASP A 205 -16.41 -1.33 12.24
CA ASP A 205 -16.77 -1.29 10.81
C ASP A 205 -16.06 -0.11 10.14
N TRP A 206 -15.27 -0.40 9.10
CA TRP A 206 -14.51 0.61 8.37
C TRP A 206 -15.41 1.69 7.78
N ARG A 207 -16.68 1.39 7.49
CA ARG A 207 -17.65 2.35 6.96
C ARG A 207 -17.94 3.48 7.94
N GLY A 208 -17.97 3.17 9.23
CA GLY A 208 -18.28 4.14 10.29
C GLY A 208 -17.12 5.07 10.62
N VAL A 209 -15.90 4.75 10.18
CA VAL A 209 -14.68 5.53 10.46
C VAL A 209 -14.09 6.21 9.22
N LEU A 210 -14.74 6.07 8.06
CA LEU A 210 -14.35 6.83 6.87
C LEU A 210 -14.71 8.30 7.03
N ALA A 211 -13.69 9.16 7.02
CA ALA A 211 -13.87 10.60 6.92
C ALA A 211 -13.99 11.01 5.45
N THR A 212 -14.73 12.08 5.18
CA THR A 212 -14.65 12.76 3.88
C THR A 212 -13.55 13.81 3.98
N ALA A 213 -12.60 13.80 3.04
CA ALA A 213 -11.60 14.85 2.93
C ALA A 213 -12.24 16.13 2.36
N ARG A 214 -11.44 17.18 2.15
CA ARG A 214 -11.97 18.46 1.63
C ARG A 214 -12.58 18.34 0.24
N ASP A 215 -12.00 17.50 -0.63
CA ASP A 215 -12.67 17.03 -1.85
C ASP A 215 -13.64 15.90 -1.48
N GLU A 216 -14.94 16.09 -1.75
CA GLU A 216 -16.00 15.16 -1.37
C GLU A 216 -15.84 13.76 -1.99
N ARG A 217 -15.09 13.66 -3.09
CA ARG A 217 -14.77 12.40 -3.77
C ARG A 217 -13.63 11.65 -3.08
N VAL A 218 -12.82 12.30 -2.25
CA VAL A 218 -11.76 11.62 -1.50
C VAL A 218 -12.29 11.24 -0.13
N LYS A 219 -12.43 9.94 0.11
CA LYS A 219 -12.68 9.36 1.43
C LYS A 219 -11.36 8.98 2.08
N LEU A 220 -11.22 9.18 3.38
CA LEU A 220 -9.99 8.94 4.12
C LEU A 220 -10.25 7.95 5.25
N LEU A 221 -9.49 6.85 5.24
CA LEU A 221 -9.31 5.99 6.40
C LEU A 221 -7.95 6.32 7.02
N VAL A 222 -7.97 7.02 8.16
CA VAL A 222 -6.75 7.35 8.91
C VAL A 222 -6.16 6.11 9.57
N ALA A 223 -4.89 6.18 9.99
CA ALA A 223 -4.19 5.07 10.63
C ALA A 223 -4.91 4.58 11.90
N GLY A 224 -5.52 5.50 12.65
CA GLY A 224 -6.21 5.20 13.91
C GLY A 224 -5.29 5.40 15.12
N ARG A 225 -5.53 4.63 16.18
CA ARG A 225 -4.61 4.58 17.32
C ARG A 225 -3.22 4.08 16.90
N PRO A 226 -2.15 4.70 17.42
CA PRO A 226 -0.80 4.21 17.19
C PRO A 226 -0.62 2.82 17.82
N ILE A 227 0.12 1.94 17.14
CA ILE A 227 0.42 0.60 17.63
C ILE A 227 1.92 0.54 17.91
N ALA A 228 2.27 0.27 19.17
CA ALA A 228 3.66 0.13 19.56
C ALA A 228 4.30 -1.05 18.79
N LYS A 229 5.57 -0.90 18.40
CA LYS A 229 6.30 -1.94 17.63
C LYS A 229 6.38 -3.30 18.34
N SER A 230 6.17 -3.35 19.66
CA SER A 230 6.15 -4.57 20.46
C SER A 230 4.82 -5.33 20.42
N GLU A 231 3.73 -4.70 19.99
CA GLU A 231 2.42 -5.35 19.92
C GLU A 231 2.32 -6.29 18.72
N SER A 232 1.72 -7.46 18.94
CA SER A 232 1.53 -8.44 17.87
C SER A 232 0.46 -7.98 16.89
N LEU A 233 0.89 -7.64 15.67
CA LEU A 233 0.01 -7.29 14.55
C LEU A 233 -0.50 -8.51 13.77
N SER A 234 -0.24 -9.73 14.24
CA SER A 234 -0.69 -10.96 13.57
C SER A 234 -2.20 -10.97 13.28
N PRO A 235 -3.09 -10.63 14.24
CA PRO A 235 -4.53 -10.55 13.94
C PRO A 235 -4.87 -9.51 12.87
N ALA A 236 -4.16 -8.38 12.85
CA ALA A 236 -4.36 -7.31 11.89
C ALA A 236 -3.96 -7.73 10.46
N THR A 237 -2.85 -8.46 10.32
CA THR A 237 -2.35 -8.94 9.02
C THR A 237 -3.34 -9.84 8.28
N ALA A 238 -4.06 -10.71 9.00
CA ALA A 238 -5.04 -11.62 8.41
C ALA A 238 -6.33 -10.91 7.95
N ARG A 239 -6.69 -9.77 8.57
CA ARG A 239 -7.95 -9.07 8.29
C ARG A 239 -7.86 -8.04 7.16
N LEU A 240 -6.65 -7.55 6.88
CA LEU A 240 -6.45 -6.50 5.89
C LEU A 240 -6.93 -6.89 4.48
N GLY A 241 -6.60 -8.10 4.02
CA GLY A 241 -7.02 -8.60 2.70
C GLY A 241 -8.54 -8.60 2.51
N PRO A 242 -9.31 -9.25 3.41
CA PRO A 242 -10.77 -9.20 3.39
C PRO A 242 -11.35 -7.78 3.39
N ILE A 243 -10.81 -6.86 4.20
CA ILE A 243 -11.29 -5.46 4.24
C ILE A 243 -11.04 -4.75 2.92
N VAL A 244 -9.83 -4.88 2.35
CA VAL A 244 -9.51 -4.27 1.05
C VAL A 244 -10.39 -4.87 -0.06
N ALA A 245 -10.62 -6.18 -0.05
CA ALA A 245 -11.52 -6.84 -0.99
C ALA A 245 -12.97 -6.32 -0.86
N GLU A 246 -13.46 -6.17 0.36
CA GLU A 246 -14.78 -5.61 0.64
C GLU A 246 -14.88 -4.15 0.17
N MET A 247 -13.88 -3.31 0.46
CA MET A 247 -13.83 -1.93 -0.05
C MET A 247 -13.85 -1.86 -1.57
N LYS A 248 -13.15 -2.77 -2.26
CA LYS A 248 -13.15 -2.86 -3.74
C LYS A 248 -14.52 -3.22 -4.33
N THR A 249 -15.47 -3.74 -3.54
CA THR A 249 -16.86 -3.93 -3.99
C THR A 249 -17.64 -2.63 -4.09
N ARG A 250 -17.21 -1.59 -3.36
CA ARG A 250 -17.90 -0.29 -3.25
C ARG A 250 -17.15 0.86 -3.89
N TYR A 251 -15.82 0.78 -3.91
CA TYR A 251 -14.94 1.81 -4.44
C TYR A 251 -14.09 1.25 -5.56
N ARG A 252 -13.98 2.04 -6.63
CA ARG A 252 -13.23 1.64 -7.82
C ARG A 252 -11.72 1.81 -7.65
N CYS A 253 -11.30 2.75 -6.80
CA CYS A 253 -9.88 3.03 -6.59
C CYS A 253 -9.61 3.23 -5.10
N LEU A 254 -8.63 2.47 -4.60
CA LEU A 254 -8.05 2.63 -3.28
C LEU A 254 -6.59 3.05 -3.45
N VAL A 255 -6.14 4.06 -2.71
CA VAL A 255 -4.73 4.46 -2.66
C VAL A 255 -4.26 4.28 -1.22
N VAL A 256 -3.27 3.41 -1.02
CA VAL A 256 -2.83 2.95 0.28
C VAL A 256 -1.41 3.45 0.55
N HIS A 257 -1.26 4.25 1.60
CA HIS A 257 0.05 4.64 2.11
C HIS A 257 0.57 3.53 3.03
N GLY A 258 1.59 2.80 2.60
CA GLY A 258 2.07 1.60 3.30
C GLY A 258 3.05 1.85 4.45
N GLY A 259 3.52 3.08 4.65
CA GLY A 259 4.66 3.34 5.54
C GLY A 259 5.93 2.64 5.07
N ALA A 260 6.95 2.55 5.92
CA ALA A 260 8.21 1.87 5.58
C ALA A 260 7.99 0.40 5.17
N ALA A 261 8.83 -0.17 4.30
CA ALA A 261 8.70 -1.58 3.92
C ALA A 261 8.98 -2.58 5.06
N THR A 262 9.52 -2.10 6.18
CA THR A 262 9.67 -2.83 7.44
C THR A 262 8.41 -2.77 8.32
N ASN A 263 7.36 -2.08 7.88
CA ASN A 263 6.05 -2.07 8.52
C ASN A 263 5.55 -3.52 8.66
N PRO A 264 5.08 -3.96 9.85
CA PRO A 264 4.57 -5.30 10.04
C PRO A 264 3.38 -5.68 9.14
N LEU A 265 2.63 -4.69 8.63
CA LEU A 265 1.56 -4.91 7.65
C LEU A 265 2.05 -5.03 6.21
N ALA A 266 3.33 -4.76 5.91
CA ALA A 266 3.84 -4.66 4.54
C ALA A 266 3.54 -5.91 3.70
N SER A 267 3.75 -7.10 4.25
CA SER A 267 3.48 -8.37 3.55
C SER A 267 2.00 -8.55 3.21
N SER A 268 1.09 -8.20 4.13
CA SER A 268 -0.35 -8.26 3.88
C SER A 268 -0.80 -7.17 2.90
N LEU A 269 -0.21 -5.98 2.98
CA LEU A 269 -0.49 -4.87 2.08
C LEU A 269 -0.15 -5.22 0.63
N VAL A 270 1.01 -5.83 0.40
CA VAL A 270 1.42 -6.21 -0.96
C VAL A 270 0.56 -7.33 -1.55
N GLN A 271 -0.04 -8.19 -0.71
CA GLN A 271 -0.98 -9.22 -1.14
C GLN A 271 -2.39 -8.66 -1.37
N ALA A 272 -2.78 -7.64 -0.60
CA ALA A 272 -4.10 -7.02 -0.71
C ALA A 272 -4.21 -6.01 -1.86
N CYS A 273 -3.09 -5.43 -2.31
CA CYS A 273 -3.06 -4.41 -3.35
C CYS A 273 -2.72 -4.99 -4.73
N ASP A 274 -3.32 -4.43 -5.78
CA ASP A 274 -3.09 -4.87 -7.16
C ASP A 274 -1.80 -4.27 -7.74
N LEU A 275 -1.50 -3.02 -7.36
CA LEU A 275 -0.34 -2.28 -7.85
C LEU A 275 0.53 -1.85 -6.68
N VAL A 276 1.85 -1.95 -6.84
CA VAL A 276 2.83 -1.52 -5.83
C VAL A 276 3.83 -0.58 -6.47
N TYR A 277 3.91 0.65 -5.95
CA TYR A 277 4.84 1.69 -6.40
C TYR A 277 5.81 2.07 -5.28
N LEU A 278 7.07 2.19 -5.66
CA LEU A 278 8.13 2.63 -4.76
C LEU A 278 8.37 4.14 -4.92
N VAL A 279 8.27 4.91 -3.84
CA VAL A 279 8.59 6.35 -3.87
C VAL A 279 10.07 6.54 -3.62
N VAL A 280 10.75 7.22 -4.54
CA VAL A 280 12.19 7.47 -4.52
C VAL A 280 12.40 8.98 -4.47
N ARG A 281 13.17 9.47 -3.51
CA ARG A 281 13.54 10.88 -3.45
C ARG A 281 14.89 11.12 -4.10
N LEU A 282 14.94 12.02 -5.07
CA LEU A 282 16.18 12.36 -5.77
C LEU A 282 17.20 12.97 -4.77
N GLY A 283 18.48 12.61 -4.93
CA GLY A 283 19.57 13.03 -4.04
C GLY A 283 19.60 12.39 -2.66
N HIS A 284 18.48 11.80 -2.20
CA HIS A 284 18.37 11.25 -0.84
C HIS A 284 18.30 9.72 -0.84
N THR A 285 17.50 9.15 -1.75
CA THR A 285 17.36 7.70 -1.86
C THR A 285 18.51 7.12 -2.67
N THR A 286 19.38 6.35 -2.02
CA THR A 286 20.44 5.62 -2.73
C THR A 286 19.85 4.48 -3.57
N ARG A 287 20.52 4.15 -4.69
CA ARG A 287 20.16 2.97 -5.50
C ARG A 287 20.17 1.68 -4.67
N ARG A 288 21.07 1.57 -3.69
CA ARG A 288 21.16 0.43 -2.78
C ARG A 288 19.90 0.32 -1.91
N ALA A 289 19.46 1.42 -1.30
CA ALA A 289 18.25 1.46 -0.49
C ALA A 289 17.01 1.08 -1.31
N ALA A 290 16.81 1.70 -2.48
CA ALA A 290 15.68 1.37 -3.35
C ALA A 290 15.66 -0.11 -3.77
N ARG A 291 16.83 -0.68 -4.10
CA ARG A 291 16.94 -2.12 -4.44
C ARG A 291 16.67 -3.03 -3.23
N ALA A 292 17.14 -2.66 -2.03
CA ALA A 292 16.91 -3.41 -0.81
C ALA A 292 15.41 -3.44 -0.47
N THR A 293 14.75 -2.28 -0.52
CA THR A 293 13.31 -2.14 -0.28
C THR A 293 12.50 -2.91 -1.32
N LYS A 294 12.84 -2.81 -2.61
CA LYS A 294 12.21 -3.63 -3.66
C LYS A 294 12.32 -5.13 -3.36
N ARG A 295 13.51 -5.61 -2.99
CA ARG A 295 13.73 -7.03 -2.64
C ARG A 295 12.93 -7.45 -1.42
N LEU A 296 12.80 -6.58 -0.43
CA LEU A 296 11.99 -6.84 0.76
C LEU A 296 10.50 -7.01 0.39
N LEU A 297 9.95 -6.10 -0.41
CA LEU A 297 8.57 -6.20 -0.91
C LEU A 297 8.35 -7.46 -1.76
N GLN A 298 9.31 -7.79 -2.63
CA GLN A 298 9.25 -9.00 -3.47
C GLN A 298 9.25 -10.30 -2.65
N ARG A 299 9.97 -10.35 -1.52
CA ARG A 299 9.90 -11.50 -0.58
C ARG A 299 8.52 -11.66 0.04
N GLY A 300 7.77 -10.56 0.19
CA GLY A 300 6.36 -10.58 0.60
C GLY A 300 5.38 -10.97 -0.52
N GLY A 301 5.87 -11.24 -1.74
CA GLY A 301 5.06 -11.59 -2.91
C GLY A 301 4.71 -10.42 -3.83
N ALA A 302 5.26 -9.23 -3.58
CA ALA A 302 4.93 -8.05 -4.39
C ALA A 302 5.54 -8.12 -5.80
N VAL A 303 4.75 -7.74 -6.81
CA VAL A 303 5.27 -7.25 -8.09
C VAL A 303 5.36 -5.72 -8.00
N VAL A 304 6.57 -5.17 -7.90
CA VAL A 304 6.77 -3.72 -7.89
C VAL A 304 6.65 -3.20 -9.32
N HIS A 305 5.58 -2.45 -9.59
CA HIS A 305 5.18 -2.01 -10.93
C HIS A 305 6.02 -0.84 -11.45
N GLY A 306 6.63 -0.07 -10.54
CA GLY A 306 7.47 1.04 -10.92
C GLY A 306 7.99 1.83 -9.74
N SER A 307 8.53 3.00 -10.02
CA SER A 307 8.95 3.96 -9.01
C SER A 307 8.42 5.35 -9.34
N ILE A 308 8.01 6.07 -8.31
CA ILE A 308 7.59 7.47 -8.38
C ILE A 308 8.76 8.30 -7.87
N LEU A 309 9.31 9.15 -8.74
CA LEU A 309 10.41 10.02 -8.37
C LEU A 309 9.83 11.33 -7.79
N VAL A 310 10.26 11.69 -6.59
CA VAL A 310 9.97 13.00 -6.00
C VAL A 310 11.26 13.83 -5.94
N ALA A 311 11.15 15.10 -6.31
CA ALA A 311 12.27 16.03 -6.26
C ALA A 311 12.74 16.21 -4.80
N GLY A 312 14.05 16.33 -4.63
CA GLY A 312 14.59 16.87 -3.39
C GLY A 312 14.37 18.39 -3.36
N PRO A 313 14.25 19.00 -2.17
CA PRO A 313 14.50 20.43 -2.01
C PRO A 313 15.95 20.77 -2.41
#